data_AF-A0A8H6HJ41-F1
#
_entry.id   AF-A0A8H6HJ41-F1
#
_cell.length_a   1.000
_cell.length_b   1.000
_cell.length_c   1.000
_cell.angle_alpha   90.00
_cell.angle_beta   90.00
_cell.angle_gamma   90.00
#
_symmetry.space_group_name_H-M   'P 1'
#
loop_
_entity.id
_entity.type
_entity.pdbx_description
1 polymer ?
#
loop_
_entity_poly.entity_id
_entity_poly.type
_entity_poly.pdbx_seq_one_letter_code
_entity_poly.pdbx_strand_id
1 'polypeptide(L)'
;MLHNGYRLGHYWKNIGAMRDERMPCHECEEPVESMDHILRECRVSGQATVWKLAKELWVTGLDRPRVALRDGGNCSRRHHARCT
;
A
#
# COMPACT_ATOMS: atom_id res chain seq x y z
N MET A 1 0.23 -1.66 -8.43
CA MET A 1 0.12 -2.87 -7.60
C MET A 1 1.51 -3.23 -7.11
N LEU A 2 1.86 -2.83 -5.89
CA LEU A 2 3.12 -3.22 -5.25
C LEU A 2 2.86 -4.48 -4.40
N HIS A 3 2.38 -5.55 -5.05
CA HIS A 3 2.07 -6.78 -4.35
C HIS A 3 3.26 -7.74 -4.47
N ASN A 4 3.84 -8.12 -3.32
CA ASN A 4 4.85 -9.17 -3.12
C ASN A 4 6.31 -8.87 -3.52
N GLY A 5 6.69 -7.60 -3.72
CA GLY A 5 8.10 -7.23 -3.87
C GLY A 5 8.90 -7.29 -2.55
N TYR A 6 8.20 -7.17 -1.41
CA TYR A 6 8.83 -7.12 -0.09
C TYR A 6 8.63 -8.44 0.66
N ARG A 7 9.69 -8.88 1.33
CA ARG A 7 9.68 -10.04 2.22
C ARG A 7 9.27 -9.59 3.62
N LEU A 8 7.97 -9.65 3.91
CA LEU A 8 7.37 -9.19 5.17
C LEU A 8 6.43 -10.26 5.75
N GLY A 9 6.20 -10.19 7.07
CA GLY A 9 5.23 -11.01 7.78
C GLY A 9 5.33 -12.50 7.46
N HIS A 10 4.23 -13.09 6.99
CA HIS A 10 4.12 -14.54 6.72
C HIS A 10 5.09 -15.09 5.68
N TYR A 11 5.74 -14.25 4.88
CA TYR A 11 6.85 -14.68 4.03
C TYR A 11 7.92 -15.44 4.85
N TRP A 12 8.21 -14.98 6.07
CA TRP A 12 9.23 -15.57 6.94
C TRP A 12 8.77 -16.86 7.65
N LYS A 13 7.48 -17.22 7.58
CA LYS A 13 6.91 -18.38 8.29
C LYS A 13 7.58 -19.70 7.92
N ASN A 14 8.15 -19.83 6.74
CA ASN A 14 8.78 -21.09 6.30
C ASN A 14 10.31 -21.03 6.28
N ILE A 15 10.92 -19.95 6.77
CA ILE A 15 12.37 -19.68 6.67
C ILE A 15 13.10 -20.06 7.98
N GLY A 16 12.52 -21.01 8.73
CA GLY A 16 13.15 -21.58 9.93
C GLY A 16 13.44 -20.54 11.00
N ALA A 17 14.72 -20.42 11.37
CA ALA A 17 15.22 -19.57 12.47
C ALA A 17 14.91 -18.08 12.30
N MET A 18 14.76 -17.60 11.06
CA MET A 18 14.50 -16.17 10.79
C MET A 18 13.05 -15.75 11.07
N ARG A 19 12.14 -16.70 11.30
CA ARG A 19 10.71 -16.42 11.52
C ARG A 19 10.51 -15.46 12.68
N ASP A 20 11.06 -15.77 13.84
CA ASP A 20 10.75 -15.05 15.07
C ASP A 20 11.42 -13.68 15.09
N GLU A 21 12.53 -13.52 14.38
CA GLU A 21 13.23 -12.24 14.24
C GLU A 21 12.57 -11.31 13.22
N ARG A 22 12.01 -11.84 12.12
CA ARG A 22 11.60 -11.03 10.95
C ARG A 22 10.11 -11.01 10.66
N MET A 23 9.34 -11.92 11.24
CA MET A 23 7.89 -11.93 11.08
C MET A 23 7.19 -10.88 11.96
N PRO A 24 7.51 -10.72 13.26
CA PRO A 24 6.84 -9.74 14.12
C PRO A 24 7.48 -8.36 14.04
N CYS A 25 6.73 -7.34 14.47
CA CYS A 25 7.29 -6.03 14.77
C CYS A 25 7.69 -6.00 16.25
N HIS A 26 8.99 -6.06 16.55
CA HIS A 26 9.48 -6.08 17.94
C HIS A 26 9.25 -4.77 18.71
N GLU A 27 9.04 -3.68 17.98
CA GLU A 27 8.85 -2.35 18.57
C GLU A 27 7.40 -2.09 18.99
N CYS A 28 6.45 -2.69 18.28
CA CYS A 28 5.01 -2.55 18.53
C CYS A 28 4.40 -3.81 19.15
N GLU A 29 5.19 -4.86 19.34
CA GLU A 29 4.78 -6.21 19.78
C GLU A 29 3.71 -6.86 18.88
N GLU A 30 3.57 -6.39 17.64
CA GLU A 30 2.63 -6.96 16.67
C GLU A 30 3.18 -8.29 16.14
N PRO A 31 2.44 -9.41 16.25
CA PRO A 31 2.92 -10.74 15.85
C PRO A 31 3.25 -10.86 14.36
N VAL A 32 2.69 -10.00 13.50
CA VAL A 32 2.94 -10.01 12.06
C VAL A 32 3.14 -8.59 11.52
N GLU A 33 4.38 -8.25 11.20
CA GLU A 33 4.71 -7.01 10.50
C GLU A 33 4.25 -7.11 9.03
N SER A 34 3.14 -6.44 8.73
CA SER A 34 2.58 -6.34 7.39
C SER A 34 2.82 -4.95 6.77
N MET A 35 2.64 -4.83 5.45
CA MET A 35 2.69 -3.52 4.80
C MET A 35 1.61 -2.57 5.34
N ASP A 36 0.42 -3.09 5.65
CA ASP A 36 -0.65 -2.27 6.21
C ASP A 36 -0.26 -1.76 7.61
N HIS A 37 0.30 -2.65 8.43
CA HIS A 37 0.89 -2.27 9.72
C HIS A 37 1.92 -1.16 9.56
N ILE A 38 2.96 -1.36 8.74
CA ILE A 38 4.04 -0.37 8.52
C ILE A 38 3.50 1.00 8.09
N LEU A 39 2.52 1.03 7.19
CA LEU A 39 2.02 2.26 6.58
C LEU A 39 0.88 2.92 7.35
N ARG A 40 0.15 2.21 8.20
CA ARG A 40 -1.10 2.69 8.83
C ARG A 40 -1.08 2.66 10.35
N GLU A 41 -0.36 1.73 10.96
CA GLU A 41 -0.52 1.41 12.38
C GLU A 41 0.79 1.54 13.17
N CYS A 42 1.92 1.21 12.54
CA CYS A 42 3.24 1.17 13.16
C CYS A 42 3.68 2.58 13.55
N ARG A 43 3.97 2.76 14.85
CA ARG A 43 4.42 4.05 15.39
C ARG A 43 5.91 4.31 15.16
N VAL A 44 6.68 3.26 14.91
CA VAL A 44 8.15 3.32 14.82
C VAL A 44 8.65 3.50 13.39
N SER A 45 7.86 3.14 12.37
CA SER A 45 8.24 3.19 10.95
C SER A 45 8.43 4.60 10.36
N GLY A 46 8.34 5.67 11.17
CA GLY A 46 8.39 7.05 10.69
C GLY A 46 7.11 7.51 9.99
N GLN A 47 6.05 6.70 10.06
CA GLN A 47 4.74 6.94 9.45
C GLN A 47 4.15 8.30 9.80
N ALA A 48 4.29 8.73 11.07
CA ALA A 48 3.81 10.03 11.52
C ALA A 48 4.47 11.20 10.76
N THR A 49 5.78 11.11 10.53
CA THR A 49 6.53 12.11 9.75
C THR A 49 6.08 12.12 8.29
N VAL A 50 5.93 10.94 7.68
CA VAL A 50 5.44 10.83 6.29
C VAL A 50 4.05 11.45 6.15
N TRP A 51 3.12 11.13 7.04
CA TRP A 51 1.77 11.71 7.00
C TRP A 51 1.74 13.20 7.29
N LYS A 52 2.61 13.71 8.17
CA LYS A 52 2.77 15.14 8.40
C LYS A 52 3.22 15.85 7.12
N LEU A 53 4.30 15.37 6.49
CA LEU A 53 4.82 15.94 5.24
C LEU A 53 3.79 15.83 4.10
N ALA A 54 3.08 14.71 4.01
CA ALA A 54 2.03 14.53 3.00
C ALA A 54 0.89 15.55 3.17
N LYS A 55 0.48 15.85 4.41
CA LYS A 55 -0.54 16.88 4.70
C LYS A 55 -0.04 18.28 4.36
N GLU A 56 1.21 18.60 4.73
CA GLU A 56 1.83 19.88 4.39
C GLU A 56 1.89 20.07 2.87
N LEU A 57 2.34 19.06 2.13
CA LEU A 57 2.37 19.05 0.67
C LEU A 57 0.98 19.16 0.05
N TRP A 58 -0.02 18.57 0.69
CA TRP A 58 -1.41 18.72 0.27
C TRP A 58 -1.81 20.19 0.36
N VAL A 59 -1.60 20.85 1.50
CA VAL A 59 -2.06 22.23 1.69
C VAL A 59 -1.32 23.25 0.81
N THR A 60 -0.05 23.02 0.47
CA THR A 60 0.78 23.99 -0.30
C THR A 60 0.42 24.13 -1.77
N GLY A 61 -0.57 23.39 -2.28
CA GLY A 61 -1.24 23.72 -3.54
C GLY A 61 -0.46 23.39 -4.81
N LEU A 62 0.41 22.37 -4.79
CA LEU A 62 0.97 21.81 -6.03
C LEU A 62 -0.16 21.46 -7.00
N ASP A 63 0.04 21.77 -8.29
CA ASP A 63 -0.91 21.38 -9.34
C ASP A 63 -1.07 19.86 -9.33
N ARG A 64 -2.26 19.39 -8.92
CA ARG A 64 -2.48 17.97 -8.68
C ARG A 64 -3.11 17.36 -9.92
N PRO A 65 -2.54 16.27 -10.46
CA PRO A 65 -3.20 15.57 -11.54
C PRO A 65 -4.58 15.11 -11.04
N ARG A 66 -5.62 15.48 -11.77
CA ARG A 66 -6.98 15.05 -11.51
C ARG A 66 -7.04 13.56 -11.78
N VAL A 67 -6.90 12.74 -10.74
CA VAL A 67 -7.01 11.29 -10.87
C VAL A 67 -8.47 10.95 -11.10
N ALA A 68 -8.88 10.85 -12.37
CA ALA A 68 -10.14 10.23 -12.73
C ALA A 68 -9.99 8.73 -12.48
N LEU A 69 -10.68 8.21 -11.45
CA LEU A 69 -10.87 6.77 -11.32
C LEU A 69 -11.62 6.34 -12.59
N ARG A 70 -10.95 5.57 -13.46
CA ARG A 70 -11.66 4.86 -14.53
C ARG A 70 -12.54 3.84 -13.82
N ASP A 71 -13.82 4.17 -13.67
CA ASP A 71 -14.83 3.18 -13.35
C ASP A 71 -14.67 2.05 -14.37
N GLY A 72 -14.42 0.85 -13.87
CA GLY A 72 -14.30 -0.37 -14.67
C GLY A 72 -15.63 -0.71 -15.30
N GLY A 73 -16.07 0.09 -16.27
CA GLY A 73 -17.21 -0.20 -17.12
C GLY A 73 -16.89 -1.44 -17.93
N ASN A 74 -17.59 -2.52 -17.61
CA ASN A 74 -17.61 -3.77 -18.35
C ASN A 74 -17.73 -3.47 -19.86
N CYS A 75 -16.64 -3.69 -20.59
CA CYS A 75 -16.64 -3.67 -22.05
C CYS A 75 -17.34 -4.94 -22.54
N SER A 76 -18.67 -4.96 -22.47
CA SER A 76 -19.45 -5.94 -23.21
C SER A 76 -19.36 -5.56 -24.68
N ARG A 77 -18.53 -6.28 -25.44
CA ARG A 77 -18.49 -6.23 -26.90
C ARG A 77 -19.90 -6.44 -27.45
N ARG A 78 -20.59 -5.37 -27.84
CA ARG A 78 -21.67 -5.44 -28.82
C ARG A 78 -21.12 -4.89 -30.13
N HIS A 79 -21.06 -5.78 -31.10
CA HIS A 79 -20.88 -5.47 -32.50
C HIS A 79 -21.95 -4.48 -33.00
N HIS A 80 -21.71 -3.94 -34.20
CA HIS A 80 -22.50 -3.01 -35.04
C HIS A 80 -22.02 -1.55 -34.93
N ALA A 81 -21.03 -1.14 -35.72
CA ALA A 81 -21.11 -0.75 -37.14
C ALA A 81 -21.72 0.65 -37.34
N ARG A 82 -20.82 1.59 -37.71
CA ARG A 82 -20.98 2.82 -38.50
C ARG A 82 -22.12 3.78 -38.14
N CYS A 83 -21.73 4.90 -37.54
CA CYS A 83 -22.44 6.18 -37.69
C CYS A 83 -22.34 6.65 -39.15
N THR A 84 -23.50 6.84 -39.77
CA THR A 84 -23.78 7.89 -40.76
C THR A 84 -24.96 8.68 -40.23
#